data_AF-A0A2V8X0S5-F1
#
_entry.id   AF-A0A2V8X0S5-F1
#
_cell.length_a   1.000
_cell.length_b   1.000
_cell.length_c   1.000
_cell.angle_alpha   90.00
_cell.angle_beta   90.00
_cell.angle_gamma   90.00
#
_symmetry.space_group_name_H-M   'P 1'
#
loop_
_entity.id
_entity.type
_entity.pdbx_description
1 polymer ?
#
loop_
_entity_poly.entity_id
_entity_poly.type
_entity_poly.pdbx_seq_one_letter_code
_entity_poly.pdbx_strand_id
1 'polypeptide(L)'
;DSSDTIADGLRASLAPRTFAILRRHVDRILLVSEEEIISAARLVWERMKIIIEPSSAVAIAPLLRPGVVASLNLPKRPEGAAPKLGVIFSGGNVDLSSLPWK
;
A
#
# COMPACT_ATOMS: atom_id res chain seq x y z
N ASP A 1 -0.18 6.42 22.36
CA ASP A 1 -0.46 5.08 21.82
C ASP A 1 0.16 4.93 20.44
N SER A 2 1.24 4.16 20.33
CA SER A 2 1.79 3.77 19.02
C SER A 2 1.19 2.42 18.61
N SER A 3 0.61 2.36 17.42
CA SER A 3 0.16 1.11 16.80
C SER A 3 1.34 0.16 16.59
N ASP A 4 1.21 -1.08 17.05
CA ASP A 4 2.19 -2.14 16.78
C ASP A 4 1.99 -2.64 15.34
N THR A 5 2.97 -2.37 14.47
CA THR A 5 2.96 -2.70 13.05
C THR A 5 4.37 -2.65 12.46
N ILE A 6 4.68 -3.53 11.52
CA ILE A 6 5.91 -3.56 10.74
C ILE A 6 6.05 -2.33 9.82
N ALA A 7 4.95 -1.65 9.50
CA ALA A 7 4.94 -0.39 8.76
C ALA A 7 5.27 0.80 9.68
N ASP A 8 6.50 0.82 10.20
CA ASP A 8 7.01 1.79 11.16
C ASP A 8 6.86 3.26 10.70
N GLY A 9 7.12 3.54 9.42
CA GLY A 9 6.97 4.85 8.79
C GLY A 9 5.52 5.38 8.75
N LEU A 10 4.53 4.53 9.03
CA LEU A 10 3.10 4.91 9.06
C LEU A 10 2.56 5.09 10.49
N ARG A 11 3.38 4.94 11.54
CA ARG A 11 2.95 5.07 12.95
C ARG A 11 2.65 6.51 13.38
N ALA A 12 2.87 7.50 12.51
CA ALA A 12 2.61 8.90 12.79
C ALA A 12 1.10 9.19 12.95
N SER A 13 0.74 10.05 13.90
CA SER A 13 -0.64 10.50 14.06
C SER A 13 -1.04 11.50 12.97
N LEU A 14 -2.32 11.45 12.56
CA LEU A 14 -2.88 12.42 11.62
C LEU A 14 -3.03 13.80 12.25
N ALA A 15 -2.48 14.82 11.59
CA ALA A 15 -2.71 16.21 11.98
C ALA A 15 -4.09 16.69 11.51
N PRO A 16 -4.72 17.67 12.21
CA PRO A 16 -6.03 18.20 11.82
C PRO A 16 -6.09 18.69 10.36
N ARG A 17 -5.00 19.30 9.88
CA ARG A 17 -4.89 19.79 8.49
C ARG A 17 -4.97 18.66 7.46
N THR A 18 -4.22 17.58 7.65
CA THR A 18 -4.18 16.47 6.70
C THR A 18 -5.46 15.65 6.80
N PHE A 19 -5.99 15.43 8.00
CA PHE A 19 -7.28 14.76 8.19
C PHE A 19 -8.43 15.48 7.47
N ALA A 20 -8.48 16.82 7.55
CA ALA A 20 -9.50 17.60 6.85
C ALA A 20 -9.41 17.46 5.31
N ILE A 21 -8.21 17.34 4.75
CA ILE A 21 -7.98 17.10 3.32
C ILE A 21 -8.42 15.67 2.95
N LEU A 22 -7.98 14.67 3.70
CA LEU A 22 -8.35 13.27 3.46
C LEU A 22 -9.87 13.09 3.46
N ARG A 23 -10.56 13.66 4.45
CA ARG A 23 -12.03 13.58 4.56
C ARG A 23 -12.77 14.17 3.35
N ARG A 24 -12.17 15.11 2.62
CA ARG A 24 -12.79 15.76 1.45
C ARG A 24 -12.47 15.06 0.13
N HIS A 25 -11.31 14.43 0.03
CA HIS A 25 -10.76 14.00 -1.26
C HIS A 25 -10.49 12.51 -1.39
N VAL A 26 -10.44 11.75 -0.29
CA VAL A 26 -10.21 10.30 -0.35
C VAL A 26 -11.53 9.59 -0.59
N ASP A 27 -11.61 8.84 -1.67
CA ASP A 27 -12.80 8.04 -2.00
C ASP A 27 -12.94 6.81 -1.13
N ARG A 28 -11.82 6.12 -0.83
CA ARG A 28 -11.81 4.86 -0.07
C ARG A 28 -10.55 4.68 0.76
N ILE A 29 -10.71 3.98 1.88
CA ILE A 29 -9.62 3.50 2.73
C ILE A 29 -9.69 1.98 2.72
N LEU A 30 -8.57 1.33 2.41
CA LEU A 30 -8.43 -0.12 2.46
C LEU A 30 -7.53 -0.49 3.63
N LEU A 31 -7.95 -1.48 4.41
CA LEU A 31 -7.16 -2.02 5.50
C LEU A 31 -6.30 -3.19 5.01
N VAL A 32 -5.17 -3.39 5.66
CA VAL A 32 -4.19 -4.43 5.35
C VAL A 32 -3.69 -5.08 6.64
N SER A 33 -3.40 -6.38 6.61
CA SER A 33 -2.76 -7.09 7.73
C SER A 33 -1.23 -7.09 7.61
N GLU A 34 -0.54 -7.41 8.70
CA GLU A 34 0.93 -7.52 8.73
C GLU A 34 1.44 -8.57 7.74
N GLU A 35 0.75 -9.71 7.62
CA GLU A 35 1.09 -10.80 6.70
C GLU A 35 0.92 -10.38 5.23
N GLU A 36 -0.11 -9.58 4.94
CA GLU A 36 -0.33 -9.02 3.61
C GLU A 36 0.78 -8.03 3.24
N ILE A 37 1.24 -7.19 4.18
CA ILE A 37 2.37 -6.27 3.98
C ILE A 37 3.65 -7.04 3.64
N ILE A 38 3.99 -8.06 4.44
CA ILE A 38 5.19 -8.89 4.25
C ILE A 38 5.14 -9.60 2.90
N SER A 39 4.01 -10.22 2.57
CA SER A 39 3.83 -10.96 1.32
C SER A 39 3.92 -10.03 0.10
N ALA A 40 3.34 -8.84 0.19
CA ALA A 40 3.37 -7.84 -0.87
C ALA A 40 4.78 -7.27 -1.10
N ALA A 41 5.50 -6.94 -0.03
CA ALA A 41 6.89 -6.48 -0.11
C ALA A 41 7.76 -7.51 -0.81
N ARG A 42 7.69 -8.78 -0.38
CA ARG A 42 8.40 -9.89 -1.00
C ARG A 42 8.04 -10.05 -2.48
N LEU A 43 6.76 -9.97 -2.84
CA LEU A 43 6.31 -10.09 -4.23
C LEU A 43 6.92 -9.00 -5.12
N VAL A 44 6.93 -7.74 -4.66
CA VAL A 44 7.52 -6.62 -5.41
C VAL A 44 9.02 -6.85 -5.64
N TRP A 45 9.74 -7.30 -4.63
CA TRP A 45 11.17 -7.60 -4.77
C TRP A 45 11.40 -8.76 -5.75
N GLU A 46 10.62 -9.83 -5.65
CA GLU A 46 10.78 -11.01 -6.49
C GLU A 46 10.38 -10.78 -7.95
N ARG A 47 9.35 -9.96 -8.21
CA ARG A 47 8.78 -9.80 -9.55
C ARG A 47 9.20 -8.52 -10.25
N MET A 48 9.28 -7.41 -9.51
CA MET A 48 9.67 -6.12 -10.07
C MET A 48 11.16 -5.84 -9.92
N LYS A 49 11.85 -6.56 -9.01
CA LYS A 49 13.27 -6.34 -8.67
C LYS A 49 13.53 -4.93 -8.10
N ILE A 50 12.52 -4.37 -7.43
CA ILE A 50 12.57 -3.07 -6.77
C ILE A 50 12.56 -3.32 -5.25
N ILE A 51 13.49 -2.68 -4.56
CA ILE A 51 13.57 -2.72 -3.09
C ILE A 51 12.60 -1.68 -2.53
N ILE A 52 11.57 -2.16 -1.83
CA ILE A 52 10.62 -1.34 -1.07
C ILE A 52 10.62 -1.74 0.40
N GLU A 53 10.39 -0.77 1.28
CA GLU A 53 10.22 -1.01 2.72
C GLU A 53 8.77 -1.44 3.06
N PRO A 54 8.51 -2.06 4.22
CA PRO A 54 7.17 -2.52 4.61
C PRO A 54 6.11 -1.40 4.56
N SER A 55 6.44 -0.20 5.03
CA SER A 55 5.56 0.98 4.97
C SER A 55 5.12 1.33 3.55
N SER A 56 5.99 1.12 2.56
CA SER A 56 5.67 1.33 1.15
C SER A 56 4.84 0.20 0.54
N ALA A 57 4.93 -1.02 1.08
CA ALA A 57 4.19 -2.18 0.57
C ALA A 57 2.69 -2.12 0.89
N VAL A 58 2.29 -1.35 1.91
CA VAL A 58 0.88 -1.06 2.26
C VAL A 58 0.09 -0.53 1.05
N ALA A 59 0.73 0.18 0.12
CA ALA A 59 0.07 0.73 -1.07
C ALA A 59 -0.41 -0.34 -2.08
N ILE A 60 0.27 -1.49 -2.17
CA ILE A 60 -0.07 -2.56 -3.12
C ILE A 60 -0.73 -3.77 -2.46
N ALA A 61 -0.39 -4.05 -1.20
CA ALA A 61 -0.87 -5.21 -0.46
C ALA A 61 -2.39 -5.46 -0.52
N PRO A 62 -3.27 -4.49 -0.24
CA PRO A 62 -4.71 -4.73 -0.29
C PRO A 62 -5.22 -5.01 -1.72
N LEU A 63 -4.52 -4.55 -2.75
CA LEU A 63 -4.89 -4.74 -4.16
C LEU A 63 -4.62 -6.16 -4.65
N LEU A 64 -3.77 -6.91 -3.95
CA LEU A 64 -3.46 -8.31 -4.26
C LEU A 64 -4.56 -9.27 -3.79
N ARG A 65 -5.46 -8.82 -2.90
CA ARG A 65 -6.62 -9.62 -2.49
C ARG A 65 -7.61 -9.81 -3.64
N PRO A 66 -8.15 -11.03 -3.84
CA PRO A 66 -9.18 -11.28 -4.83
C PRO A 66 -10.36 -10.32 -4.70
N GLY A 67 -10.79 -9.74 -5.82
CA GLY A 67 -11.96 -8.87 -5.89
C GLY A 67 -11.76 -7.43 -5.42
N VAL A 68 -10.64 -7.07 -4.77
CA VAL A 68 -10.44 -5.68 -4.30
C VAL A 68 -10.32 -4.70 -5.47
N VAL A 69 -9.52 -5.00 -6.49
CA VAL A 69 -9.41 -4.11 -7.66
C VAL A 69 -10.76 -3.93 -8.37
N ALA A 70 -11.58 -4.98 -8.43
CA ALA A 70 -12.93 -4.89 -9.00
C ALA A 70 -13.85 -4.01 -8.14
N SER A 71 -13.76 -4.10 -6.81
CA SER A 71 -14.58 -3.30 -5.89
C SER A 71 -14.24 -1.80 -5.88
N LEU A 72 -13.07 -1.42 -6.42
CA LEU A 72 -12.71 -0.01 -6.62
C LEU A 72 -13.59 0.71 -7.63
N ASN A 73 -14.31 -0.02 -8.50
CA ASN A 73 -15.20 0.55 -9.52
C ASN A 73 -14.51 1.64 -10.37
N LEU A 74 -13.26 1.40 -10.76
CA LEU A 74 -12.45 2.36 -11.50
C LEU A 74 -13.09 2.67 -12.88
N PRO A 75 -13.07 3.93 -13.32
CA PRO A 75 -13.67 4.32 -14.59
C PRO A 75 -12.98 3.62 -15.76
N LYS A 76 -13.79 3.13 -16.70
CA LYS A 76 -13.27 2.61 -17.97
C LYS A 76 -12.58 3.73 -18.73
N ARG A 77 -11.59 3.36 -19.53
CA ARG A 77 -10.89 4.30 -20.41
C ARG A 77 -11.78 4.64 -21.62
N PRO A 78 -11.62 5.82 -22.25
CA PRO A 78 -12.47 6.28 -23.36
C PRO A 78 -12.63 5.25 -24.50
N GLU A 79 -11.59 4.47 -24.77
CA GLU A 79 -11.58 3.41 -25.78
C GLU A 79 -12.27 2.10 -25.33
N GLY A 80 -12.94 2.07 -24.18
CA GLY A 80 -13.54 0.87 -23.60
C GLY A 80 -12.54 -0.10 -22.95
N ALA A 81 -11.25 0.26 -22.90
CA ALA A 81 -10.21 -0.55 -22.28
C ALA A 81 -10.33 -0.60 -20.75
N ALA A 82 -9.69 -1.61 -20.17
CA ALA A 82 -9.60 -1.80 -18.73
C ALA A 82 -9.04 -0.53 -18.02
N PRO A 83 -9.51 -0.24 -16.79
CA PRO A 83 -8.98 0.88 -16.02
C PRO A 83 -7.47 0.73 -15.79
N LYS A 84 -6.77 1.86 -15.76
CA LYS A 84 -5.38 1.91 -15.31
C LYS A 84 -5.35 2.27 -13.82
N LEU A 85 -4.53 1.55 -13.07
CA LEU A 85 -4.28 1.81 -11.66
C LEU A 85 -2.78 2.11 -11.49
N GLY A 86 -2.48 3.25 -10.86
CA GLY A 86 -1.13 3.60 -10.42
C GLY A 86 -0.99 3.32 -8.93
N VAL A 87 0.17 2.79 -8.54
CA VAL A 87 0.54 2.59 -7.13
C VAL A 87 1.82 3.37 -6.87
N ILE A 88 1.86 4.11 -5.76
CA ILE A 88 3.03 4.89 -5.36
C ILE A 88 3.80 4.09 -4.31
N PHE A 89 5.04 3.73 -4.63
CA PHE A 89 5.99 3.24 -3.65
C PHE A 89 6.80 4.41 -3.10
N SER A 90 6.60 4.72 -1.83
CA SER A 90 7.11 5.93 -1.19
C SER A 90 8.52 5.78 -0.62
N GLY A 91 9.02 4.55 -0.41
CA GLY A 91 10.28 4.31 0.28
C GLY A 91 10.83 2.91 0.09
N GLY A 92 12.15 2.79 0.30
CA GLY A 92 12.93 1.56 0.17
C GLY A 92 14.00 1.44 1.24
N ASN A 93 13.86 2.14 2.37
CA ASN A 93 14.86 2.16 3.43
C ASN A 93 14.69 0.89 4.28
N VAL A 94 15.42 -0.16 3.91
CA VAL A 94 15.32 -1.47 4.53
C VAL A 94 16.70 -2.00 4.91
N ASP A 95 16.78 -2.66 6.06
CA ASP A 95 17.95 -3.45 6.44
C ASP A 95 17.86 -4.86 5.84
N LEU A 96 18.75 -5.15 4.89
CA LEU A 96 18.81 -6.45 4.21
C LEU A 96 19.19 -7.60 5.15
N SER A 97 19.79 -7.31 6.31
CA SER A 97 20.14 -8.32 7.30
C SER A 97 18.94 -8.73 8.17
N SER A 98 17.85 -7.95 8.17
CA SER A 98 16.69 -8.11 9.06
C SER A 98 15.36 -8.14 8.30
N LEU A 99 15.27 -8.93 7.24
CA LEU A 99 14.04 -9.07 6.46
C LEU A 99 12.95 -9.87 7.21
N PRO A 100 11.67 -9.50 7.08
CA PRO A 100 10.57 -10.12 7.82
C PRO A 100 10.02 -11.41 7.19
N TRP A 101 10.54 -11.83 6.04
CA TRP A 101 10.15 -13.05 5.32
C TRP A 101 11.30 -14.08 5.25
N LYS A 102 12.16 -14.10 6.28
CA LYS A 102 13.15 -15.17 6.45
C LYS A 102 12.47 -16.53 6.61
#